data_AF-A0A5K1FB77-F1
#
_entry.id   AF-A0A5K1FB77-F1
#
_cell.length_a   1.000
_cell.length_b   1.000
_cell.length_c   1.000
_cell.angle_alpha   90.00
_cell.angle_beta   90.00
_cell.angle_gamma   90.00
#
_symmetry.space_group_name_H-M   'P 1'
#
loop_
_entity.id
_entity.type
_entity.pdbx_description
1 polymer ?
#
loop_
_entity_poly.entity_id
_entity_poly.type
_entity_poly.pdbx_seq_one_letter_code
_entity_poly.pdbx_strand_id
1 'polypeptide(L)'
;AEMEVERLDQLKASKMKEIAFKKQAELEEIYARAHIEIDSEAAREKILLLIDSGNVDPSELLADMDNQILKAKEEAFSRREIMEKVEKWMSACEEESWLEDYNR
;
A
#
# COMPACT_ATOMS: atom_id res chain seq x y z
N ALA A 1 4.65 -36.97 18.25
CA ALA A 1 3.57 -36.09 17.81
C ALA A 1 3.94 -34.63 18.05
N GLU A 2 4.29 -34.24 19.29
CA GLU A 2 4.64 -32.85 19.67
C GLU A 2 5.78 -32.22 18.83
N MET A 3 6.89 -32.94 18.59
CA MET A 3 7.99 -32.41 17.75
C MET A 3 7.55 -32.08 16.31
N GLU A 4 6.63 -32.87 15.76
CA GLU A 4 6.15 -32.64 14.39
C GLU A 4 5.16 -31.47 14.34
N VAL A 5 4.36 -31.27 15.39
CA VAL A 5 3.48 -30.11 15.54
C VAL A 5 4.32 -28.83 15.61
N GLU A 6 5.31 -28.78 16.49
CA GLU A 6 6.22 -27.64 16.64
C GLU A 6 6.94 -27.30 15.31
N ARG A 7 7.44 -28.32 14.60
CA ARG A 7 8.08 -28.15 13.30
C ARG A 7 7.13 -27.54 12.26
N LEU A 8 5.86 -27.98 12.26
CA LEU A 8 4.84 -27.46 11.36
C LEU A 8 4.42 -26.03 11.72
N ASP A 9 4.34 -25.69 13.00
CA ASP A 9 4.02 -24.33 13.45
C ASP A 9 5.13 -23.34 13.06
N GLN A 10 6.40 -23.72 13.22
CA GLN A 10 7.53 -22.91 12.74
C GLN A 10 7.51 -22.73 11.22
N LEU A 11 7.20 -23.80 10.47
CA LEU A 11 7.09 -23.72 9.01
C LEU A 11 5.92 -22.81 8.59
N LYS A 12 4.78 -22.90 9.27
CA LYS A 12 3.60 -22.06 9.04
C LYS A 12 3.91 -20.59 9.32
N ALA A 13 4.55 -20.28 10.45
CA ALA A 13 4.96 -18.91 10.78
C ALA A 13 5.94 -18.35 9.75
N SER A 14 6.95 -19.14 9.35
CA SER A 14 7.92 -18.75 8.30
C SER A 14 7.23 -18.46 6.96
N LYS A 15 6.31 -19.32 6.53
CA LYS A 15 5.53 -19.11 5.30
C LYS A 15 4.59 -17.91 5.40
N MET A 16 4.00 -17.68 6.56
CA MET A 16 3.15 -16.51 6.79
C MET A 16 3.95 -15.21 6.66
N LYS A 17 5.14 -15.14 7.26
CA LYS A 17 6.04 -13.97 7.13
C LYS A 17 6.38 -13.69 5.68
N GLU A 18 6.70 -14.72 4.91
CA GLU A 18 7.01 -14.59 3.48
C GLU A 18 5.82 -13.98 2.70
N ILE A 19 4.61 -14.48 2.92
CA ILE A 19 3.40 -14.00 2.21
C ILE A 19 3.05 -12.57 2.66
N ALA A 20 3.07 -12.30 3.96
CA ALA A 20 2.76 -10.99 4.52
C ALA A 20 3.74 -9.93 3.98
N PHE A 21 5.04 -10.22 3.93
CA PHE A 21 6.00 -9.27 3.38
C PHE A 21 5.85 -9.02 1.88
N LYS A 22 5.43 -10.03 1.10
CA LYS A 22 5.09 -9.81 -0.32
C LYS A 22 3.91 -8.85 -0.48
N LYS A 23 2.85 -9.02 0.32
CA LYS A 23 1.70 -8.11 0.33
C LYS A 23 2.07 -6.71 0.81
N GLN A 24 2.90 -6.61 1.85
CA GLN A 24 3.41 -5.34 2.36
C GLN A 24 4.24 -4.61 1.30
N ALA A 25 5.07 -5.31 0.53
CA ALA A 25 5.83 -4.72 -0.57
C ALA A 25 4.92 -4.21 -1.71
N GLU A 26 3.85 -4.95 -2.05
CA GLU A 26 2.85 -4.47 -3.02
C GLU A 26 2.18 -3.17 -2.52
N LEU A 27 1.80 -3.14 -1.24
CA LEU A 27 1.20 -1.96 -0.61
C LEU A 27 2.16 -0.75 -0.65
N GLU A 28 3.43 -0.96 -0.28
CA GLU A 28 4.49 0.05 -0.34
C GLU A 28 4.69 0.60 -1.76
N GLU A 29 4.68 -0.26 -2.78
CA GLU A 29 4.81 0.15 -4.17
C GLU A 29 3.63 1.02 -4.64
N ILE A 30 2.41 0.68 -4.23
CA ILE A 30 1.21 1.47 -4.56
C ILE A 30 1.31 2.87 -3.93
N TYR A 31 1.67 2.94 -2.64
CA TYR A 31 1.82 4.22 -1.96
C TYR A 31 2.94 5.08 -2.56
N ALA A 32 4.08 4.47 -2.91
CA ALA A 32 5.16 5.18 -3.58
C ALA A 32 4.72 5.79 -4.93
N ARG A 33 3.99 5.02 -5.75
CA ARG A 33 3.43 5.51 -7.03
C ARG A 33 2.34 6.58 -6.83
N ALA A 34 1.66 6.58 -5.70
CA ALA A 34 0.66 7.57 -5.32
C ALA A 34 1.26 8.79 -4.60
N HIS A 35 2.59 8.86 -4.46
CA HIS A 35 3.31 9.88 -3.70
C HIS A 35 2.80 10.00 -2.24
N ILE A 36 2.52 8.86 -1.62
CA ILE A 36 2.14 8.75 -0.21
C ILE A 36 3.35 8.21 0.56
N GLU A 37 3.78 8.95 1.57
CA GLU A 37 4.83 8.52 2.49
C GLU A 37 4.25 7.62 3.58
N ILE A 38 4.93 6.50 3.85
CA ILE A 38 4.57 5.56 4.90
C ILE A 38 5.82 5.14 5.67
N ASP A 39 5.63 4.78 6.94
CA ASP A 39 6.68 4.17 7.75
C ASP A 39 6.75 2.66 7.47
N SER A 40 7.51 2.29 6.44
CA SER A 40 7.68 0.89 6.03
C SER A 40 8.35 0.03 7.09
N GLU A 41 9.23 0.61 7.92
CA GLU A 41 9.93 -0.13 8.97
C GLU A 41 8.94 -0.51 10.08
N ALA A 42 8.18 0.47 10.59
CA ALA A 42 7.16 0.22 11.59
C ALA A 42 6.07 -0.74 11.10
N ALA A 43 5.67 -0.65 9.83
CA ALA A 43 4.70 -1.58 9.24
C ALA A 43 5.21 -3.03 9.23
N ARG A 44 6.47 -3.24 8.83
CA ARG A 44 7.10 -4.57 8.80
C ARG A 44 7.34 -5.12 10.20
N GLU A 45 7.74 -4.29 11.16
CA GLU A 45 7.88 -4.69 12.56
C GLU A 45 6.53 -5.14 13.14
N LYS A 46 5.45 -4.39 12.88
CA LYS A 46 4.11 -4.76 13.31
C LYS A 46 3.68 -6.12 12.76
N ILE A 47 3.93 -6.40 11.48
CA ILE A 47 3.63 -7.72 10.87
C ILE A 47 4.38 -8.84 11.58
N LEU A 48 5.68 -8.66 11.87
CA LEU A 48 6.47 -9.65 12.59
C LEU A 48 5.90 -9.93 13.98
N LEU A 49 5.59 -8.88 14.75
CA LEU A 49 5.04 -9.01 16.09
C LEU A 49 3.71 -9.76 16.09
N LEU A 50 2.82 -9.48 15.13
CA LEU A 50 1.53 -10.17 15.03
C LEU A 50 1.71 -11.67 14.74
N ILE A 51 2.60 -12.02 13.80
CA ILE A 51 2.84 -13.42 13.43
C ILE A 51 3.53 -14.17 14.58
N ASP A 52 4.56 -13.59 15.18
CA ASP A 52 5.33 -14.25 16.25
C ASP A 52 4.56 -14.38 17.56
N SER A 53 3.58 -13.49 17.80
CA SER A 53 2.68 -13.63 18.95
C SER A 53 1.74 -14.83 18.85
N GLY A 54 1.48 -15.35 17.65
CA GLY A 54 0.51 -16.43 17.41
C GLY A 54 -0.94 -16.09 17.74
N ASN A 55 -1.23 -14.83 18.11
CA ASN A 55 -2.55 -14.41 18.61
C ASN A 55 -3.55 -14.03 17.51
N VAL A 56 -3.08 -13.86 16.27
CA VAL A 56 -3.92 -13.47 15.13
C VAL A 56 -4.11 -14.67 14.21
N ASP A 57 -5.35 -14.87 13.75
CA ASP A 57 -5.61 -15.88 12.75
C ASP A 57 -4.89 -15.53 11.42
N PRO A 58 -4.09 -16.46 10.87
CA PRO A 58 -3.48 -16.35 9.55
C PRO A 58 -4.35 -15.77 8.45
N SER A 59 -5.60 -16.23 8.34
CA SER A 59 -6.49 -15.86 7.25
C SER A 59 -7.05 -14.46 7.46
N GLU A 60 -7.34 -14.10 8.71
CA GLU A 60 -7.76 -12.75 9.09
C GLU A 60 -6.67 -11.72 8.79
N LEU A 61 -5.40 -12.00 9.18
CA LEU A 61 -4.28 -11.11 8.88
C LEU A 61 -4.14 -10.88 7.37
N LEU A 62 -4.15 -11.95 6.57
CA LEU A 62 -4.01 -11.84 5.12
C LEU A 62 -5.19 -11.11 4.48
N ALA A 63 -6.41 -11.34 4.95
CA ALA A 63 -7.60 -10.63 4.49
C ALA A 63 -7.54 -9.12 4.82
N ASP A 64 -7.05 -8.75 6.01
CA ASP A 64 -6.85 -7.34 6.35
C ASP A 64 -5.81 -6.68 5.45
N MET A 65 -4.69 -7.37 5.17
CA MET A 65 -3.68 -6.86 4.22
C MET A 65 -4.26 -6.70 2.81
N ASP A 66 -5.09 -7.63 2.34
CA ASP A 66 -5.77 -7.51 1.05
C ASP A 66 -6.73 -6.31 1.02
N ASN A 67 -7.44 -6.05 2.12
CA ASN A 67 -8.29 -4.87 2.24
C ASN A 67 -7.47 -3.57 2.24
N GLN A 68 -6.31 -3.55 2.89
CA GLN A 68 -5.41 -2.39 2.87
C GLN A 68 -4.89 -2.13 1.44
N ILE A 69 -4.51 -3.18 0.70
CA ILE A 69 -4.08 -3.06 -0.70
C ILE A 69 -5.23 -2.52 -1.58
N LEU A 70 -6.46 -3.01 -1.41
CA LEU A 70 -7.61 -2.51 -2.15
C LEU A 70 -7.84 -1.02 -1.90
N LYS A 71 -7.84 -0.59 -0.64
CA LYS A 71 -7.98 0.82 -0.27
C LYS A 71 -6.86 1.69 -0.85
N ALA A 72 -5.61 1.22 -0.81
CA ALA A 72 -4.49 1.94 -1.38
C ALA A 72 -4.62 2.11 -2.91
N LYS A 73 -5.15 1.10 -3.61
CA LYS A 73 -5.44 1.20 -5.05
C LYS A 73 -6.54 2.23 -5.34
N GLU A 74 -7.60 2.25 -4.55
CA GLU A 74 -8.68 3.23 -4.67
C GLU A 74 -8.19 4.66 -4.41
N GLU A 75 -7.39 4.86 -3.36
CA GLU A 75 -6.81 6.17 -3.06
C GLU A 75 -5.85 6.64 -4.16
N ALA A 76 -4.97 5.76 -4.64
CA ALA A 76 -4.06 6.06 -5.74
C ALA A 76 -4.80 6.45 -7.03
N PHE A 77 -5.92 5.79 -7.31
CA PHE A 77 -6.77 6.12 -8.45
C PHE A 77 -7.43 7.49 -8.29
N SER A 78 -8.04 7.76 -7.13
CA SER A 78 -8.69 9.05 -6.86
C SER A 78 -7.70 10.23 -6.93
N ARG A 79 -6.49 10.08 -6.37
CA ARG A 79 -5.44 11.10 -6.46
C ARG A 79 -5.01 11.38 -7.90
N ARG A 80 -4.93 10.35 -8.74
CA ARG A 80 -4.62 10.53 -10.17
C ARG A 80 -5.67 11.39 -10.87
N GLU A 81 -6.95 11.10 -10.65
CA GLU A 81 -8.03 11.90 -11.26
C GLU A 81 -7.97 13.37 -10.82
N ILE A 82 -7.61 13.65 -9.57
CA ILE A 82 -7.42 15.01 -9.07
C ILE A 82 -6.24 15.69 -9.79
N MET A 83 -5.10 14.99 -9.89
CA MET A 83 -3.90 15.52 -10.55
C MET A 83 -4.16 15.86 -12.02
N GLU A 84 -4.86 14.99 -12.75
CA GLU A 84 -5.25 15.22 -14.15
C GLU A 84 -6.15 16.46 -14.31
N LYS A 85 -7.06 16.71 -13.34
CA LYS A 85 -7.91 17.91 -13.35
C LYS A 85 -7.10 19.18 -13.05
N VAL A 86 -6.16 19.10 -12.11
CA VAL A 86 -5.27 20.21 -11.78
C VAL A 86 -4.39 20.57 -12.98
N GLU A 87 -3.80 19.58 -13.65
CA GLU A 87 -2.98 19.79 -14.85
C GLU A 87 -3.77 20.47 -15.97
N LYS A 88 -4.99 19.98 -16.27
CA LYS A 88 -5.88 20.62 -17.25
C LYS A 88 -6.20 22.07 -16.90
N TRP A 89 -6.44 22.34 -15.62
CA TRP A 89 -6.74 23.70 -15.16
C TRP A 89 -5.53 24.62 -15.30
N MET A 90 -4.32 24.15 -14.94
CA MET A 90 -3.09 24.92 -15.13
C MET A 90 -2.85 25.25 -16.61
N SER A 91 -2.98 24.29 -17.52
CA SER A 91 -2.83 24.54 -18.96
C SER A 91 -3.87 25.54 -19.49
N ALA A 92 -5.12 25.48 -19.02
CA ALA A 92 -6.15 26.44 -19.41
C ALA A 92 -5.82 27.87 -18.95
N CYS A 93 -5.30 28.03 -17.73
CA CYS A 93 -4.85 29.34 -17.24
C CYS A 93 -3.64 29.88 -18.00
N GLU A 94 -2.69 29.02 -18.37
CA GLU A 94 -1.53 29.41 -19.19
C GLU A 94 -1.97 29.88 -20.58
N GLU A 95 -2.92 29.17 -21.21
CA GLU A 95 -3.44 29.55 -22.52
C GLU A 95 -4.26 30.84 -22.46
N GLU A 96 -5.08 31.05 -21.42
CA GLU A 96 -5.80 32.31 -21.20
C GLU A 96 -4.83 33.50 -21.07
N SER A 97 -3.79 33.37 -20.23
CA SER A 97 -2.76 34.40 -20.10
C SER A 97 -2.05 34.68 -21.42
N TRP A 98 -1.75 33.64 -22.22
CA TRP A 98 -1.12 33.80 -23.52
C TRP A 98 -2.01 34.56 -24.52
N LEU A 99 -3.31 34.27 -24.51
CA LEU A 99 -4.30 34.97 -25.35
C LEU A 99 -4.50 36.42 -24.92
N GLU A 100 -4.47 36.72 -23.63
CA GLU A 100 -4.54 38.10 -23.13
C GLU A 100 -3.33 38.92 -23.58
N ASP A 101 -2.12 38.36 -23.49
CA ASP A 101 -0.90 39.01 -23.96
C ASP A 101 -0.90 39.21 -25.48
N TYR A 102 -1.44 38.25 -26.25
CA TYR A 102 -1.55 38.36 -27.70
C TYR A 102 -2.51 39.47 -28.14
N ASN A 103 -3.59 39.70 -27.39
CA ASN A 103 -4.62 40.69 -27.73
C ASN A 103 -4.28 42.12 -27.28
N ARG A 104 -3.09 42.34 -26.70
CA ARG A 104 -2.58 43.64 -26.25
C ARG A 104 -1.74 44.34 -27.32
#